data_AF-A0A2P2G188-F1
#
_entry.id   AF-A0A2P2G188-F1
#
_cell.length_a   1.000
_cell.length_b   1.000
_cell.length_c   1.000
_cell.angle_alpha   90.00
_cell.angle_beta   90.00
_cell.angle_gamma   90.00
#
_symmetry.space_group_name_H-M   'P 1'
#
loop_
_entity.id
_entity.type
_entity.pdbx_description
1 polymer ?
#
loop_
_entity_poly.entity_id
_entity_poly.type
_entity_poly.pdbx_seq_one_letter_code
_entity_poly.pdbx_strand_id
1 'polypeptide(L)'
;MVALAVPLFGAIVAAPVASAQPALSGATTEFSVLARDGQSVASVERAVRAAGGTVVTSNAAVGLITATAPANGFAERVSADRSVFGAAKAKAIGTAPKQGKAKVKPGVVEKEGRGAASAKKPVQANAVGMDPLDDQLWGLKSVRSDLSRTKQPGDKRVKVGVIDTGVDGSHPDIAPNFDRAASRNFTKDIVSDVNGAVVDGPCEYRSCVDPVDHDDNGHGTHVAGTIGAAANGFGVSGVAPNVTLVNLRAGQDSGFFFLQPTVDAITYAGDAGVDVVNMSFFTDPWLYNCTANPADTPAQQAEQRTIIEATTRALNYAHRKGVTQVVSLGNQHSDLAAPQPDASSPGYPSNSTHPRQIDNASCLSLPIEGPHTIGVSSFGPSQAKADYSNYGVEQISVSAPGGYFRDYFGTPWFRTVENQILSTYPRNVGVAEGMIDADGNITPDGVTAGIKKATAADGRVGYYQWLQGTSMASPHASGVAALIVSQYGKGSRDFGMNPDAVQRVLEGTASDIACPVPRTVDYLKEGRDASFTATCTGDASFNGFYGHGAVDAWSAVTRGSQYLRG
;
A
#
# COMPACT_ATOMS: atom_id res chain seq x y z
N MET A 1 69.06 5.62 61.08
CA MET A 1 68.96 5.05 59.71
C MET A 1 67.48 4.96 59.37
N VAL A 2 66.99 5.89 58.54
CA VAL A 2 65.59 5.93 58.08
C VAL A 2 65.54 5.23 56.73
N ALA A 3 64.77 4.16 56.62
CA ALA A 3 64.57 3.41 55.37
C ALA A 3 63.45 4.08 54.55
N LEU A 4 63.79 4.57 53.35
CA LEU A 4 62.82 5.02 52.36
C LEU A 4 62.17 3.79 51.67
N ALA A 5 60.85 3.70 51.73
CA ALA A 5 60.05 2.84 50.87
C ALA A 5 59.52 3.68 49.70
N VAL A 6 59.82 3.28 48.46
CA VAL A 6 59.27 3.88 47.23
C VAL A 6 58.15 2.97 46.72
N PRO A 7 56.93 3.47 46.47
CA PRO A 7 55.87 2.67 45.85
C PRO A 7 56.05 2.67 44.34
N LEU A 8 56.10 1.48 43.73
CA LEU A 8 55.98 1.29 42.28
C LEU A 8 54.52 1.48 41.88
N PHE A 9 54.20 2.59 41.21
CA PHE A 9 52.95 2.71 40.45
C PHE A 9 53.13 1.99 39.10
N GLY A 10 52.61 0.77 39.00
CA GLY A 10 52.47 0.07 37.73
C GLY A 10 51.35 0.70 36.91
N ALA A 11 51.70 1.48 35.89
CA ALA A 11 50.73 1.93 34.88
C ALA A 11 50.33 0.73 34.01
N ILE A 12 49.12 0.22 34.21
CA ILE A 12 48.50 -0.72 33.27
C ILE A 12 48.08 0.09 32.04
N VAL A 13 48.93 0.09 31.01
CA VAL A 13 48.55 0.56 29.68
C VAL A 13 47.69 -0.53 29.06
N ALA A 14 46.37 -0.37 29.13
CA ALA A 14 45.46 -1.17 28.34
C ALA A 14 45.67 -0.82 26.86
N ALA A 15 46.36 -1.68 26.12
CA ALA A 15 46.43 -1.57 24.67
C ALA A 15 45.00 -1.63 24.10
N PRO A 16 44.63 -0.78 23.14
CA PRO A 16 43.33 -0.86 22.51
C PRO A 16 43.24 -2.22 21.80
N VAL A 17 42.36 -3.08 22.27
CA VAL A 17 42.00 -4.30 21.55
C VAL A 17 41.27 -3.83 20.30
N ALA A 18 41.97 -3.82 19.15
CA ALA A 18 41.33 -3.58 17.86
C ALA A 18 40.27 -4.67 17.69
N SER A 19 38.99 -4.31 17.77
CA SER A 19 37.92 -5.25 17.43
C SER A 19 38.12 -5.65 15.97
N ALA A 20 38.36 -6.94 15.74
CA ALA A 20 38.46 -7.45 14.38
C ALA A 20 37.13 -7.18 13.67
N GLN A 21 37.18 -6.54 12.49
CA GLN A 21 35.96 -6.29 11.72
C GLN A 21 35.23 -7.62 11.44
N PRO A 22 33.89 -7.66 11.54
CA PRO A 22 33.09 -8.87 11.35
C PRO A 22 33.46 -9.58 10.05
N ALA A 23 33.68 -10.89 10.02
CA ALA A 23 34.05 -11.56 8.76
C ALA A 23 32.93 -11.49 7.71
N LEU A 24 33.26 -11.13 6.48
CA LEU A 24 32.30 -11.18 5.36
C LEU A 24 32.15 -12.63 4.88
N SER A 25 30.91 -13.10 4.77
CA SER A 25 30.62 -14.45 4.27
C SER A 25 29.19 -14.56 3.72
N GLY A 26 28.89 -15.71 3.12
CA GLY A 26 27.60 -15.99 2.50
C GLY A 26 27.48 -15.45 1.08
N ALA A 27 26.35 -15.74 0.44
CA ALA A 27 26.06 -15.28 -0.91
C ALA A 27 25.96 -13.75 -0.97
N THR A 28 26.32 -13.17 -2.12
CA THR A 28 26.09 -11.75 -2.38
C THR A 28 24.59 -11.48 -2.40
N THR A 29 24.15 -10.50 -1.62
CA THR A 29 22.76 -10.05 -1.49
C THR A 29 22.73 -8.53 -1.58
N GLU A 30 21.54 -7.98 -1.81
CA GLU A 30 21.33 -6.54 -1.81
C GLU A 30 21.12 -5.99 -0.38
N PHE A 31 21.39 -4.72 -0.18
CA PHE A 31 21.23 -3.97 1.05
C PHE A 31 20.77 -2.55 0.72
N SER A 32 19.83 -2.05 1.52
CA SER A 32 19.48 -0.64 1.59
C SER A 32 20.28 0.00 2.72
N VAL A 33 21.15 0.95 2.40
CA VAL A 33 22.02 1.66 3.35
C VAL A 33 21.59 3.12 3.40
N LEU A 34 21.18 3.59 4.58
CA LEU A 34 20.66 4.93 4.76
C LEU A 34 21.74 5.88 5.30
N ALA A 35 21.85 7.05 4.70
CA ALA A 35 22.70 8.13 5.16
C ALA A 35 22.17 8.74 6.46
N ARG A 36 23.08 9.07 7.38
CA ARG A 36 22.76 9.90 8.54
C ARG A 36 22.44 11.33 8.10
N ASP A 37 21.62 12.03 8.86
CA ASP A 37 21.28 13.42 8.58
C ASP A 37 22.50 14.32 8.36
N GLY A 38 22.38 15.17 7.34
CA GLY A 38 23.44 16.09 6.92
C GLY A 38 24.61 15.42 6.19
N GLN A 39 24.62 14.09 6.03
CA GLN A 39 25.66 13.38 5.28
C GLN A 39 25.29 13.25 3.81
N SER A 40 26.30 13.32 2.95
CA SER A 40 26.11 13.13 1.51
C SER A 40 25.97 11.64 1.17
N VAL A 41 25.22 11.33 0.11
CA VAL A 41 25.23 9.99 -0.50
C VAL A 41 26.67 9.57 -0.83
N ALA A 42 27.49 10.49 -1.37
CA ALA A 42 28.87 10.19 -1.74
C ALA A 42 29.73 9.73 -0.54
N SER A 43 29.49 10.22 0.68
CA SER A 43 30.16 9.69 1.88
C SER A 43 29.74 8.27 2.20
N VAL A 44 28.44 7.96 2.11
CA VAL A 44 27.92 6.63 2.37
C VAL A 44 28.37 5.64 1.31
N GLU A 45 28.44 6.04 0.04
CA GLU A 45 28.97 5.18 -1.01
C GLU A 45 30.46 4.83 -0.78
N ARG A 46 31.24 5.74 -0.19
CA ARG A 46 32.62 5.41 0.23
C ARG A 46 32.61 4.41 1.38
N ALA A 47 31.72 4.59 2.37
CA ALA A 47 31.55 3.65 3.48
C ALA A 47 31.14 2.25 3.00
N VAL A 48 30.20 2.16 2.04
CA VAL A 48 29.78 0.90 1.39
C VAL A 48 30.98 0.19 0.77
N ARG A 49 31.77 0.89 -0.05
CA ARG A 49 32.96 0.32 -0.70
C ARG A 49 34.01 -0.11 0.34
N ALA A 50 34.24 0.69 1.38
CA ALA A 50 35.16 0.37 2.47
C ALA A 50 34.70 -0.84 3.30
N ALA A 51 33.40 -1.05 3.46
CA ALA A 51 32.81 -2.19 4.14
C ALA A 51 32.83 -3.48 3.30
N GLY A 52 33.28 -3.43 2.04
CA GLY A 52 33.35 -4.57 1.12
C GLY A 52 32.09 -4.77 0.28
N GLY A 53 31.23 -3.76 0.17
CA GLY A 53 30.07 -3.74 -0.71
C GLY A 53 30.33 -3.02 -2.03
N THR A 54 29.39 -3.18 -2.96
CA THR A 54 29.35 -2.49 -4.25
C THR A 54 28.07 -1.67 -4.34
N VAL A 55 28.17 -0.40 -4.71
CA VAL A 55 27.00 0.47 -4.91
C VAL A 55 26.31 0.10 -6.22
N VAL A 56 24.99 -0.09 -6.18
CA VAL A 56 24.13 -0.37 -7.34
C VAL A 56 23.46 0.91 -7.82
N THR A 57 22.72 1.58 -6.93
CA THR A 57 22.04 2.84 -7.21
C THR A 57 21.94 3.67 -5.93
N SER A 58 21.63 4.96 -6.08
CA SER A 58 21.54 5.91 -4.99
C SER A 58 20.35 6.84 -5.18
N ASN A 59 19.47 6.88 -4.20
CA ASN A 59 18.38 7.84 -4.08
C ASN A 59 18.83 9.02 -3.20
N ALA A 60 19.29 10.08 -3.85
CA ALA A 60 19.82 11.27 -3.17
C ALA A 60 18.75 12.12 -2.48
N ALA A 61 17.46 11.98 -2.84
CA ALA A 61 16.37 12.73 -2.23
C ALA A 61 16.20 12.40 -0.75
N VAL A 62 16.49 11.15 -0.37
CA VAL A 62 16.31 10.63 0.99
C VAL A 62 17.60 10.06 1.59
N GLY A 63 18.68 10.03 0.81
CA GLY A 63 19.97 9.50 1.23
C GLY A 63 20.00 7.97 1.33
N LEU A 64 19.20 7.28 0.52
CA LEU A 64 19.11 5.81 0.52
C LEU A 64 19.98 5.24 -0.60
N ILE A 65 20.86 4.29 -0.28
CA ILE A 65 21.78 3.66 -1.23
C ILE A 65 21.42 2.18 -1.34
N THR A 66 21.27 1.69 -2.56
CA THR A 66 21.19 0.25 -2.85
C THR A 66 22.60 -0.27 -3.10
N ALA A 67 23.00 -1.31 -2.38
CA ALA A 67 24.33 -1.90 -2.49
C ALA A 67 24.26 -3.43 -2.50
N THR A 68 25.18 -4.10 -3.16
CA THR A 68 25.37 -5.56 -3.05
C THR A 68 26.60 -5.88 -2.22
N ALA A 69 26.49 -6.86 -1.31
CA ALA A 69 27.60 -7.33 -0.49
C ALA A 69 27.36 -8.77 -0.01
N PRO A 70 28.37 -9.47 0.55
CA PRO A 70 28.15 -10.75 1.22
C PRO A 70 27.09 -10.65 2.32
N ALA A 71 26.21 -11.64 2.40
CA ALA A 71 25.02 -11.64 3.26
C ALA A 71 25.31 -11.45 4.76
N ASN A 72 26.49 -11.87 5.22
CA ASN A 72 26.87 -11.83 6.63
C ASN A 72 28.02 -10.84 6.83
N GLY A 73 27.98 -10.09 7.94
CA GLY A 73 29.03 -9.15 8.37
C GLY A 73 29.00 -7.77 7.71
N PHE A 74 28.39 -7.62 6.51
CA PHE A 74 28.37 -6.34 5.81
C PHE A 74 27.58 -5.25 6.56
N ALA A 75 26.34 -5.55 6.97
CA ALA A 75 25.47 -4.59 7.66
C ALA A 75 26.12 -4.02 8.94
N GLU A 76 26.82 -4.86 9.70
CA GLU A 76 27.55 -4.46 10.90
C GLU A 76 28.76 -3.59 10.55
N ARG A 77 29.55 -3.96 9.54
CA ARG A 77 30.69 -3.16 9.07
C ARG A 77 30.28 -1.77 8.57
N VAL A 78 29.27 -1.71 7.71
CA VAL A 78 28.85 -0.44 7.10
C VAL A 78 28.19 0.48 8.13
N SER A 79 27.44 -0.08 9.08
CA SER A 79 26.81 0.70 10.16
C SER A 79 27.79 1.24 11.20
N ALA A 80 29.05 0.75 11.21
CA ALA A 80 30.10 1.31 12.06
C ALA A 80 30.65 2.64 11.53
N ASP A 81 30.40 2.98 10.26
CA ASP A 81 30.77 4.29 9.70
C ASP A 81 29.82 5.39 10.20
N ARG A 82 30.39 6.52 10.65
CA ARG A 82 29.61 7.63 11.22
C ARG A 82 28.64 8.26 10.23
N SER A 83 28.92 8.15 8.94
CA SER A 83 28.05 8.69 7.87
C SER A 83 26.79 7.86 7.64
N VAL A 84 26.74 6.63 8.15
CA VAL A 84 25.64 5.68 7.97
C VAL A 84 24.70 5.74 9.17
N PHE A 85 23.40 5.85 8.89
CA PHE A 85 22.34 5.76 9.89
C PHE A 85 22.05 4.29 10.24
N GLY A 86 21.86 3.47 9.21
CA GLY A 86 21.60 2.04 9.33
C GLY A 86 21.62 1.35 7.97
N ALA A 87 21.61 0.02 8.00
CA ALA A 87 21.53 -0.81 6.82
C ALA A 87 20.48 -1.92 7.02
N ALA A 88 19.59 -2.08 6.04
CA ALA A 88 18.62 -3.15 5.95
C ALA A 88 19.01 -4.09 4.82
N LYS A 89 18.88 -5.40 5.02
CA LYS A 89 19.16 -6.38 3.96
C LYS A 89 17.99 -6.41 2.98
N ALA A 90 18.23 -6.08 1.71
CA ALA A 90 17.31 -6.38 0.62
C ALA A 90 17.52 -7.86 0.23
N LYS A 91 16.53 -8.70 0.52
CA LYS A 91 16.61 -10.15 0.33
C LYS A 91 15.99 -10.46 -1.06
N ALA A 92 16.50 -11.28 -1.98
CA ALA A 92 17.55 -12.33 -2.04
C ALA A 92 17.98 -12.65 -3.52
N ILE A 93 19.03 -13.48 -3.81
CA ILE A 93 19.24 -14.31 -5.06
C ILE A 93 20.17 -15.57 -4.87
N GLY A 94 19.80 -16.74 -5.47
CA GLY A 94 20.65 -17.93 -5.84
C GLY A 94 19.89 -19.14 -6.51
N THR A 95 20.50 -19.90 -7.46
CA THR A 95 19.87 -20.81 -8.48
C THR A 95 19.62 -22.33 -8.16
N ALA A 96 18.78 -22.97 -9.01
CA ALA A 96 17.96 -24.22 -8.90
C ALA A 96 18.65 -25.62 -9.00
N PRO A 97 17.98 -26.79 -8.72
CA PRO A 97 16.79 -27.29 -9.46
C PRO A 97 15.61 -27.97 -8.68
N LYS A 98 14.42 -27.79 -9.29
CA LYS A 98 13.12 -28.54 -9.29
C LYS A 98 12.22 -28.68 -8.03
N GLN A 99 11.00 -28.17 -8.25
CA GLN A 99 9.64 -28.58 -7.82
C GLN A 99 9.27 -28.56 -6.34
N GLY A 100 8.32 -27.67 -6.01
CA GLY A 100 7.44 -27.80 -4.86
C GLY A 100 6.88 -26.47 -4.40
N LYS A 101 5.64 -26.16 -4.76
CA LYS A 101 4.91 -24.95 -4.37
C LYS A 101 4.77 -24.88 -2.84
N ALA A 102 5.21 -23.80 -2.20
CA ALA A 102 4.83 -23.46 -0.84
C ALA A 102 4.31 -22.01 -0.81
N LYS A 103 3.04 -21.87 -0.41
CA LYS A 103 2.24 -20.64 -0.43
C LYS A 103 2.42 -19.90 0.89
N VAL A 104 2.99 -18.70 0.88
CA VAL A 104 2.66 -17.65 1.87
C VAL A 104 1.47 -16.88 1.26
N LYS A 105 0.38 -16.66 2.00
CA LYS A 105 -0.86 -16.09 1.43
C LYS A 105 -1.16 -14.68 1.97
N PRO A 106 -0.64 -13.62 1.34
CA PRO A 106 -1.30 -12.32 1.28
C PRO A 106 -2.70 -12.45 0.65
N GLY A 107 -3.66 -11.63 1.09
CA GLY A 107 -4.97 -11.52 0.44
C GLY A 107 -6.15 -12.27 1.09
N VAL A 108 -6.13 -12.58 2.40
CA VAL A 108 -7.23 -13.34 3.05
C VAL A 108 -8.54 -12.56 3.04
N VAL A 109 -8.49 -11.25 3.28
CA VAL A 109 -9.67 -10.38 3.34
C VAL A 109 -10.24 -10.17 1.93
N GLU A 110 -9.36 -9.86 0.99
CA GLU A 110 -9.63 -9.62 -0.43
C GLU A 110 -10.26 -10.86 -1.11
N LYS A 111 -9.96 -12.06 -0.59
CA LYS A 111 -10.43 -13.33 -1.16
C LYS A 111 -11.59 -13.97 -0.39
N GLU A 112 -12.05 -13.40 0.73
CA GLU A 112 -13.00 -14.04 1.66
C GLU A 112 -14.35 -14.43 1.01
N GLY A 113 -14.79 -13.69 -0.02
CA GLY A 113 -16.02 -13.99 -0.75
C GLY A 113 -15.84 -14.76 -2.06
N ARG A 114 -14.61 -15.17 -2.43
CA ARG A 114 -14.40 -16.01 -3.63
C ARG A 114 -15.13 -17.34 -3.44
N GLY A 115 -16.11 -17.63 -4.29
CA GLY A 115 -16.95 -18.83 -4.20
C GLY A 115 -18.29 -18.67 -3.50
N ALA A 116 -18.64 -17.45 -3.10
CA ALA A 116 -19.93 -17.16 -2.48
C ALA A 116 -21.04 -16.97 -3.52
N ALA A 117 -22.29 -17.12 -3.07
CA ALA A 117 -23.45 -16.89 -3.91
C ALA A 117 -23.57 -15.41 -4.31
N SER A 118 -23.96 -15.18 -5.57
CA SER A 118 -24.39 -13.87 -6.06
C SER A 118 -25.86 -13.64 -5.67
N ALA A 119 -26.17 -12.48 -5.11
CA ALA A 119 -27.56 -12.09 -4.90
C ALA A 119 -28.21 -11.82 -6.27
N LYS A 120 -29.34 -12.48 -6.58
CA LYS A 120 -30.09 -12.20 -7.81
C LYS A 120 -30.70 -10.79 -7.74
N LYS A 121 -30.01 -9.77 -8.27
CA LYS A 121 -30.63 -8.47 -8.58
C LYS A 121 -31.45 -8.56 -9.86
N PRO A 122 -32.65 -7.97 -9.92
CA PRO A 122 -33.22 -7.58 -11.20
C PRO A 122 -32.32 -6.53 -11.85
N VAL A 123 -31.96 -6.74 -13.12
CA VAL A 123 -31.18 -5.79 -13.93
C VAL A 123 -31.94 -4.47 -13.98
N GLN A 124 -31.37 -3.40 -13.42
CA GLN A 124 -31.92 -2.06 -13.57
C GLN A 124 -31.26 -1.41 -14.79
N ALA A 125 -32.04 -0.71 -15.62
CA ALA A 125 -31.48 0.02 -16.74
C ALA A 125 -30.57 1.14 -16.20
N ASN A 126 -29.34 1.22 -16.71
CA ASN A 126 -28.40 2.26 -16.32
C ASN A 126 -28.95 3.64 -16.68
N ALA A 127 -28.69 4.63 -15.83
CA ALA A 127 -28.96 6.02 -16.18
C ALA A 127 -28.21 6.37 -17.48
N VAL A 128 -28.83 7.19 -18.33
CA VAL A 128 -28.24 7.62 -19.60
C VAL A 128 -26.86 8.25 -19.34
N GLY A 129 -25.81 7.69 -19.94
CA GLY A 129 -24.43 8.18 -19.82
C GLY A 129 -23.55 7.45 -18.79
N MET A 130 -24.04 6.38 -18.16
CA MET A 130 -23.24 5.48 -17.30
C MET A 130 -22.79 4.23 -18.07
N ASP A 131 -21.69 3.64 -17.65
CA ASP A 131 -21.09 2.47 -18.30
C ASP A 131 -21.84 1.18 -17.90
N PRO A 132 -21.79 0.09 -18.71
CA PRO A 132 -22.67 -1.06 -18.56
C PRO A 132 -22.68 -1.73 -17.17
N LEU A 133 -21.56 -1.72 -16.44
CA LEU A 133 -21.44 -2.33 -15.12
C LEU A 133 -21.56 -1.33 -13.96
N ASP A 134 -21.80 -0.04 -14.23
CA ASP A 134 -21.88 0.99 -13.19
C ASP A 134 -23.05 0.77 -12.20
N ASP A 135 -24.10 0.04 -12.58
CA ASP A 135 -25.22 -0.31 -11.68
C ASP A 135 -24.82 -1.24 -10.52
N GLN A 136 -23.69 -1.95 -10.69
CA GLN A 136 -23.11 -2.82 -9.69
C GLN A 136 -22.14 -2.08 -8.75
N LEU A 137 -21.80 -0.83 -9.05
CA LEU A 137 -20.80 -0.04 -8.31
C LEU A 137 -21.46 0.77 -7.18
N TRP A 138 -21.97 0.09 -6.16
CA TRP A 138 -22.58 0.75 -5.00
C TRP A 138 -21.62 1.75 -4.32
N GLY A 139 -20.31 1.47 -4.34
CA GLY A 139 -19.28 2.35 -3.79
C GLY A 139 -19.24 3.72 -4.49
N LEU A 140 -19.32 3.75 -5.82
CA LEU A 140 -19.39 4.99 -6.59
C LEU A 140 -20.61 5.83 -6.24
N LYS A 141 -21.76 5.19 -6.06
CA LYS A 141 -23.00 5.85 -5.62
C LYS A 141 -22.89 6.35 -4.18
N SER A 142 -22.26 5.57 -3.30
CA SER A 142 -22.03 5.94 -1.89
C SER A 142 -21.19 7.20 -1.77
N VAL A 143 -20.16 7.36 -2.59
CA VAL A 143 -19.32 8.58 -2.62
C VAL A 143 -19.89 9.66 -3.54
N ARG A 144 -21.09 9.46 -4.11
CA ARG A 144 -21.80 10.40 -4.99
C ARG A 144 -20.97 10.82 -6.22
N SER A 145 -20.14 9.91 -6.71
CA SER A 145 -19.28 10.16 -7.87
C SER A 145 -20.09 10.27 -9.17
N ASP A 146 -21.20 9.55 -9.27
CA ASP A 146 -22.21 9.64 -10.32
C ASP A 146 -22.72 11.09 -10.50
N LEU A 147 -22.99 11.79 -9.39
CA LEU A 147 -23.35 13.20 -9.42
C LEU A 147 -22.14 14.07 -9.77
N SER A 148 -20.99 13.84 -9.12
CA SER A 148 -19.79 14.65 -9.30
C SER A 148 -19.30 14.68 -10.75
N ARG A 149 -19.43 13.56 -11.47
CA ARG A 149 -19.04 13.40 -12.88
C ARG A 149 -19.77 14.39 -13.80
N THR A 150 -21.00 14.78 -13.47
CA THR A 150 -21.76 15.79 -14.23
C THR A 150 -21.23 17.22 -14.05
N LYS A 151 -20.43 17.45 -12.99
CA LYS A 151 -19.85 18.75 -12.64
C LYS A 151 -18.37 18.84 -12.98
N GLN A 152 -17.61 17.82 -12.59
CA GLN A 152 -16.17 17.70 -12.72
C GLN A 152 -15.85 16.20 -12.84
N PRO A 153 -15.65 15.66 -14.06
CA PRO A 153 -15.29 14.26 -14.27
C PRO A 153 -13.79 13.97 -14.03
N GLY A 154 -12.99 15.00 -13.72
CA GLY A 154 -11.53 14.94 -13.63
C GLY A 154 -10.86 15.67 -14.78
N ASP A 155 -9.57 15.98 -14.59
CA ASP A 155 -8.73 16.67 -15.57
C ASP A 155 -7.51 15.81 -15.93
N LYS A 156 -7.22 15.67 -17.23
CA LYS A 156 -6.10 14.86 -17.74
C LYS A 156 -4.72 15.33 -17.26
N ARG A 157 -4.63 16.58 -16.80
CA ARG A 157 -3.39 17.12 -16.21
C ARG A 157 -3.15 16.56 -14.80
N VAL A 158 -4.18 16.09 -14.11
CA VAL A 158 -4.06 15.48 -12.78
C VAL A 158 -3.54 14.05 -12.93
N LYS A 159 -2.38 13.79 -12.33
CA LYS A 159 -1.76 12.47 -12.28
C LYS A 159 -2.05 11.82 -10.94
N VAL A 160 -2.61 10.61 -10.98
CA VAL A 160 -2.81 9.76 -9.81
C VAL A 160 -1.87 8.57 -9.89
N GLY A 161 -0.91 8.53 -8.98
CA GLY A 161 0.05 7.44 -8.84
C GLY A 161 -0.54 6.27 -8.06
N VAL A 162 -0.48 5.08 -8.63
CA VAL A 162 -0.87 3.83 -7.96
C VAL A 162 0.42 3.15 -7.51
N ILE A 163 0.75 3.30 -6.22
CA ILE A 163 1.91 2.62 -5.62
C ILE A 163 1.45 1.25 -5.13
N ASP A 164 1.58 0.26 -5.99
CA ASP A 164 0.95 -1.05 -5.80
C ASP A 164 1.73 -2.18 -6.53
N THR A 165 1.09 -3.32 -6.78
CA THR A 165 1.66 -4.49 -7.48
C THR A 165 1.84 -4.30 -8.97
N GLY A 166 1.41 -3.18 -9.55
CA GLY A 166 1.40 -2.97 -10.99
C GLY A 166 0.03 -2.52 -11.48
N VAL A 167 -0.06 -2.19 -12.77
CA VAL A 167 -1.33 -1.88 -13.42
C VAL A 167 -1.29 -2.46 -14.82
N ASP A 168 -2.30 -3.27 -15.17
CA ASP A 168 -2.58 -3.65 -16.56
C ASP A 168 -3.03 -2.40 -17.35
N GLY A 169 -2.04 -1.69 -17.90
CA GLY A 169 -2.25 -0.49 -18.69
C GLY A 169 -2.95 -0.76 -20.02
N SER A 170 -3.09 -2.03 -20.41
CA SER A 170 -3.78 -2.45 -21.64
C SER A 170 -5.27 -2.72 -21.44
N HIS A 171 -5.74 -2.82 -20.18
CA HIS A 171 -7.15 -3.04 -19.87
C HIS A 171 -8.02 -1.95 -20.54
N PRO A 172 -9.11 -2.27 -21.27
CA PRO A 172 -9.84 -1.29 -22.07
C PRO A 172 -10.41 -0.08 -21.30
N ASP A 173 -10.69 -0.25 -20.00
CA ASP A 173 -11.12 0.85 -19.12
C ASP A 173 -9.96 1.64 -18.51
N ILE A 174 -8.73 1.12 -18.52
CA ILE A 174 -7.56 1.81 -17.96
C ILE A 174 -6.76 2.50 -19.07
N ALA A 175 -6.60 1.85 -20.22
CA ALA A 175 -5.77 2.31 -21.33
C ALA A 175 -6.02 3.77 -21.76
N PRO A 176 -7.28 4.30 -21.81
CA PRO A 176 -7.52 5.71 -22.14
C PRO A 176 -6.95 6.72 -21.14
N ASN A 177 -6.69 6.26 -19.92
CA ASN A 177 -6.23 7.07 -18.80
C ASN A 177 -4.79 6.75 -18.38
N PHE A 178 -4.16 5.73 -18.96
CA PHE A 178 -2.85 5.27 -18.53
C PHE A 178 -1.69 6.04 -19.16
N ASP A 179 -0.80 6.61 -18.34
CA ASP A 179 0.44 7.23 -18.79
C ASP A 179 1.63 6.29 -18.60
N ARG A 180 1.92 5.55 -19.68
CA ARG A 180 3.08 4.65 -19.75
C ARG A 180 4.42 5.37 -19.63
N ALA A 181 4.51 6.64 -20.07
CA ALA A 181 5.77 7.39 -20.06
C ALA A 181 6.15 7.87 -18.66
N ALA A 182 5.16 8.21 -17.84
CA ALA A 182 5.36 8.54 -16.43
C ALA A 182 5.51 7.29 -15.53
N SER A 183 4.96 6.15 -15.93
CA SER A 183 4.94 4.92 -15.13
C SER A 183 6.32 4.27 -14.96
N ARG A 184 6.58 3.66 -13.81
CA ARG A 184 7.86 3.00 -13.47
C ARG A 184 7.62 1.72 -12.67
N ASN A 185 8.55 0.77 -12.84
CA ASN A 185 8.65 -0.43 -12.01
C ASN A 185 9.92 -0.33 -11.16
N PHE A 186 9.76 -0.37 -9.83
CA PHE A 186 10.85 -0.31 -8.85
C PHE A 186 11.19 -1.69 -8.26
N THR A 187 10.50 -2.74 -8.71
CA THR A 187 10.70 -4.09 -8.23
C THR A 187 11.50 -4.93 -9.21
N LYS A 188 11.97 -6.07 -8.69
CA LYS A 188 12.60 -7.13 -9.45
C LYS A 188 12.15 -8.45 -8.83
N ASP A 189 11.67 -9.36 -9.66
CA ASP A 189 10.99 -10.56 -9.19
C ASP A 189 11.94 -11.42 -8.35
N ILE A 190 11.41 -11.91 -7.24
CA ILE A 190 12.05 -12.82 -6.32
C ILE A 190 11.45 -14.20 -6.59
N VAL A 191 12.23 -15.09 -7.19
CA VAL A 191 11.76 -16.45 -7.49
C VAL A 191 11.40 -17.23 -6.21
N SER A 192 12.31 -17.18 -5.24
CA SER A 192 12.17 -17.86 -3.95
C SER A 192 12.96 -17.15 -2.87
N ASP A 193 12.55 -17.32 -1.62
CA ASP A 193 13.27 -16.80 -0.47
C ASP A 193 14.50 -17.65 -0.11
N VAL A 194 15.23 -17.23 0.92
CA VAL A 194 16.44 -17.91 1.42
C VAL A 194 16.19 -19.30 2.01
N ASN A 195 14.93 -19.64 2.30
CA ASN A 195 14.50 -20.93 2.83
C ASN A 195 13.93 -21.85 1.74
N GLY A 196 13.90 -21.40 0.48
CA GLY A 196 13.42 -22.14 -0.67
C GLY A 196 11.90 -22.07 -0.88
N ALA A 197 11.18 -21.21 -0.14
CA ALA A 197 9.77 -20.97 -0.40
C ALA A 197 9.61 -20.11 -1.65
N VAL A 198 8.67 -20.47 -2.53
CA VAL A 198 8.34 -19.68 -3.72
C VAL A 198 7.77 -18.34 -3.28
N VAL A 199 8.25 -17.25 -3.89
CA VAL A 199 7.77 -15.89 -3.63
C VAL A 199 6.93 -15.44 -4.82
N ASP A 200 7.56 -14.98 -5.91
CA ASP A 200 6.87 -14.56 -7.15
C ASP A 200 6.70 -15.73 -8.12
N GLY A 201 7.68 -16.63 -8.16
CA GLY A 201 7.72 -17.71 -9.14
C GLY A 201 8.78 -17.48 -10.22
N PRO A 202 8.78 -18.25 -11.31
CA PRO A 202 9.78 -18.11 -12.36
C PRO A 202 9.61 -16.76 -13.07
N CYS A 203 10.71 -16.02 -13.27
CA CYS A 203 10.66 -14.73 -13.96
C CYS A 203 9.94 -14.83 -15.32
N GLU A 204 8.87 -14.08 -15.45
CA GLU A 204 7.99 -13.98 -16.61
C GLU A 204 8.72 -13.30 -17.78
N TYR A 205 9.66 -12.40 -17.45
CA TYR A 205 10.50 -11.67 -18.38
C TYR A 205 11.99 -11.97 -18.15
N ARG A 206 12.78 -11.87 -19.23
CA ARG A 206 14.22 -12.19 -19.21
C ARG A 206 15.02 -11.41 -18.16
N SER A 207 14.60 -10.19 -17.83
CA SER A 207 15.22 -9.32 -16.82
C SER A 207 14.78 -9.62 -15.38
N CYS A 208 13.74 -10.43 -15.17
CA CYS A 208 12.97 -10.50 -13.92
C CYS A 208 12.46 -9.12 -13.48
N VAL A 209 12.09 -8.29 -14.45
CA VAL A 209 11.56 -6.95 -14.23
C VAL A 209 10.41 -6.80 -15.21
N ASP A 210 9.21 -6.67 -14.68
CA ASP A 210 8.01 -6.55 -15.49
C ASP A 210 7.91 -5.21 -16.20
N PRO A 211 7.28 -5.17 -17.38
CA PRO A 211 6.88 -3.93 -18.03
C PRO A 211 6.00 -3.06 -17.11
N VAL A 212 6.11 -1.74 -17.27
CA VAL A 212 5.38 -0.76 -16.45
C VAL A 212 3.85 -0.80 -16.66
N ASP A 213 3.39 -1.47 -17.70
CA ASP A 213 1.99 -1.65 -18.10
C ASP A 213 1.46 -3.08 -17.81
N HIS A 214 2.13 -3.81 -16.92
CA HIS A 214 1.84 -5.19 -16.57
C HIS A 214 1.58 -5.34 -15.06
N ASP A 215 0.74 -6.30 -14.69
CA ASP A 215 0.39 -6.65 -13.30
C ASP A 215 0.09 -8.15 -13.20
N ASP A 216 0.95 -8.91 -12.52
CA ASP A 216 0.79 -10.36 -12.30
C ASP A 216 0.13 -10.70 -10.96
N ASN A 217 -0.23 -9.70 -10.14
CA ASN A 217 -1.02 -9.91 -8.93
C ASN A 217 -2.51 -9.56 -9.12
N GLY A 218 -2.77 -8.43 -9.80
CA GLY A 218 -4.11 -7.92 -10.10
C GLY A 218 -4.66 -6.90 -9.09
N HIS A 219 -4.04 -6.76 -7.91
CA HIS A 219 -4.48 -5.82 -6.89
C HIS A 219 -4.37 -4.36 -7.36
N GLY A 220 -3.20 -3.96 -7.87
CA GLY A 220 -2.99 -2.59 -8.35
C GLY A 220 -3.87 -2.23 -9.56
N THR A 221 -4.17 -3.18 -10.44
CA THR A 221 -5.15 -2.98 -11.52
C THR A 221 -6.57 -2.72 -10.98
N HIS A 222 -6.99 -3.41 -9.92
CA HIS A 222 -8.30 -3.20 -9.29
C HIS A 222 -8.38 -1.81 -8.63
N VAL A 223 -7.32 -1.42 -7.93
CA VAL A 223 -7.14 -0.09 -7.32
C VAL A 223 -7.21 1.01 -8.39
N ALA A 224 -6.46 0.85 -9.49
CA ALA A 224 -6.43 1.81 -10.60
C ALA A 224 -7.81 2.03 -11.24
N GLY A 225 -8.57 0.95 -11.47
CA GLY A 225 -9.93 1.04 -12.00
C GLY A 225 -10.89 1.80 -11.08
N THR A 226 -10.80 1.57 -9.76
CA THR A 226 -11.64 2.26 -8.77
C THR A 226 -11.38 3.77 -8.78
N ILE A 227 -10.11 4.16 -8.92
CA ILE A 227 -9.71 5.58 -9.01
C ILE A 227 -10.22 6.20 -10.31
N GLY A 228 -9.91 5.58 -11.45
CA GLY A 228 -9.96 6.27 -12.73
C GLY A 228 -10.15 5.37 -13.93
N ALA A 229 -10.92 4.28 -13.83
CA ALA A 229 -11.46 3.62 -15.02
C ALA A 229 -12.24 4.66 -15.88
N ALA A 230 -12.00 4.63 -17.18
CA ALA A 230 -12.50 5.61 -18.12
C ALA A 230 -14.01 5.49 -18.30
N ALA A 231 -14.69 6.62 -18.28
CA ALA A 231 -16.09 6.81 -18.63
C ALA A 231 -16.31 6.67 -20.14
N ASN A 232 -16.27 5.46 -20.68
CA ASN A 232 -16.10 5.20 -22.11
C ASN A 232 -17.26 4.40 -22.74
N GLY A 233 -18.33 4.13 -22.00
CA GLY A 233 -19.46 3.30 -22.44
C GLY A 233 -19.16 1.79 -22.45
N PHE A 234 -18.08 1.35 -21.81
CA PHE A 234 -17.64 -0.03 -21.67
C PHE A 234 -17.38 -0.34 -20.20
N GLY A 235 -17.61 -1.59 -19.78
CA GLY A 235 -17.17 -2.02 -18.46
C GLY A 235 -17.67 -1.19 -17.28
N VAL A 236 -16.71 -0.74 -16.46
CA VAL A 236 -16.90 0.08 -15.25
C VAL A 236 -16.27 1.45 -15.45
N SER A 237 -16.76 2.46 -14.71
CA SER A 237 -16.07 3.74 -14.53
C SER A 237 -15.43 3.86 -13.15
N GLY A 238 -14.45 4.76 -13.01
CA GLY A 238 -13.83 5.11 -11.73
C GLY A 238 -14.44 6.36 -11.12
N VAL A 239 -14.02 6.72 -9.90
CA VAL A 239 -14.46 7.96 -9.23
C VAL A 239 -14.08 9.21 -10.04
N ALA A 240 -12.89 9.24 -10.64
CA ALA A 240 -12.34 10.36 -11.40
C ALA A 240 -11.99 9.93 -12.83
N PRO A 241 -12.98 9.67 -13.70
CA PRO A 241 -12.78 8.96 -14.96
C PRO A 241 -11.98 9.72 -16.05
N ASN A 242 -11.63 10.99 -15.84
CA ASN A 242 -10.84 11.79 -16.80
C ASN A 242 -9.42 12.12 -16.32
N VAL A 243 -8.95 11.56 -15.21
CA VAL A 243 -7.57 11.77 -14.74
C VAL A 243 -6.57 10.94 -15.55
N THR A 244 -5.29 11.13 -15.24
CA THR A 244 -4.19 10.31 -15.76
C THR A 244 -3.70 9.36 -14.66
N LEU A 245 -3.72 8.07 -14.92
CA LEU A 245 -3.22 7.01 -14.03
C LEU A 245 -1.73 6.74 -14.33
N VAL A 246 -0.93 6.66 -13.28
CA VAL A 246 0.51 6.37 -13.35
C VAL A 246 0.80 5.14 -12.49
N ASN A 247 1.32 4.07 -13.08
CA ASN A 247 1.78 2.91 -12.32
C ASN A 247 3.13 3.22 -11.67
N LEU A 248 3.19 3.10 -10.35
CA LEU A 248 4.40 3.22 -9.54
C LEU A 248 4.63 1.89 -8.82
N ARG A 249 4.92 0.84 -9.59
CA ARG A 249 5.00 -0.53 -9.05
C ARG A 249 6.09 -0.64 -7.99
N ALA A 250 5.68 -0.94 -6.77
CA ALA A 250 6.53 -1.15 -5.60
C ALA A 250 6.24 -2.49 -4.89
N GLY A 251 5.14 -3.15 -5.25
CA GLY A 251 4.77 -4.47 -4.77
C GLY A 251 5.25 -5.56 -5.72
N GLN A 252 5.74 -6.66 -5.16
CA GLN A 252 6.04 -7.89 -5.89
C GLN A 252 4.76 -8.60 -6.34
N ASP A 253 4.86 -9.57 -7.24
CA ASP A 253 3.71 -10.39 -7.66
C ASP A 253 3.13 -11.21 -6.53
N SER A 254 3.97 -11.57 -5.56
CA SER A 254 3.55 -12.20 -4.31
C SER A 254 2.73 -11.26 -3.42
N GLY A 255 2.78 -9.94 -3.64
CA GLY A 255 2.16 -8.90 -2.82
C GLY A 255 3.04 -8.35 -1.70
N PHE A 256 4.36 -8.61 -1.71
CA PHE A 256 5.28 -8.01 -0.74
C PHE A 256 5.73 -6.61 -1.16
N PHE A 257 5.82 -5.69 -0.21
CA PHE A 257 6.24 -4.30 -0.42
C PHE A 257 7.48 -3.97 0.42
N PHE A 258 8.66 -4.21 -0.13
CA PHE A 258 9.91 -3.97 0.58
C PHE A 258 10.30 -2.48 0.63
N LEU A 259 11.23 -2.15 1.54
CA LEU A 259 11.67 -0.78 1.79
C LEU A 259 12.14 -0.03 0.53
N GLN A 260 13.04 -0.63 -0.25
CA GLN A 260 13.67 0.08 -1.36
C GLN A 260 12.65 0.47 -2.46
N PRO A 261 11.84 -0.47 -3.00
CA PRO A 261 10.85 -0.10 -4.00
C PRO A 261 9.83 0.92 -3.52
N THR A 262 9.38 0.83 -2.26
CA THR A 262 8.37 1.76 -1.71
C THR A 262 8.93 3.17 -1.54
N VAL A 263 10.15 3.32 -1.01
CA VAL A 263 10.82 4.63 -0.88
C VAL A 263 11.13 5.24 -2.25
N ASP A 264 11.60 4.45 -3.21
CA ASP A 264 11.89 4.94 -4.56
C ASP A 264 10.61 5.35 -5.30
N ALA A 265 9.51 4.61 -5.16
CA ALA A 265 8.21 4.97 -5.72
C ALA A 265 7.65 6.27 -5.13
N ILE A 266 7.67 6.43 -3.81
CA ILE A 266 7.18 7.65 -3.12
C ILE A 266 8.02 8.86 -3.53
N THR A 267 9.34 8.74 -3.58
CA THR A 267 10.22 9.85 -3.99
C THR A 267 10.05 10.20 -5.46
N TYR A 268 9.97 9.21 -6.34
CA TYR A 268 9.72 9.42 -7.77
C TYR A 268 8.36 10.08 -8.02
N ALA A 269 7.32 9.79 -7.24
CA ALA A 269 6.03 10.47 -7.37
C ALA A 269 6.19 11.99 -7.27
N GLY A 270 7.00 12.47 -6.31
CA GLY A 270 7.33 13.89 -6.17
C GLY A 270 8.15 14.46 -7.34
N ASP A 271 9.07 13.68 -7.89
CA ASP A 271 9.90 14.12 -9.02
C ASP A 271 9.15 14.10 -10.37
N ALA A 272 8.20 13.17 -10.53
CA ALA A 272 7.38 13.02 -11.73
C ALA A 272 6.17 13.98 -11.77
N GLY A 273 5.98 14.77 -10.71
CA GLY A 273 4.86 15.70 -10.56
C GLY A 273 3.51 14.97 -10.47
N VAL A 274 3.45 13.89 -9.68
CA VAL A 274 2.19 13.22 -9.35
C VAL A 274 1.42 14.07 -8.33
N ASP A 275 0.12 14.26 -8.53
CA ASP A 275 -0.70 15.09 -7.64
C ASP A 275 -1.21 14.32 -6.42
N VAL A 276 -1.59 13.06 -6.64
CA VAL A 276 -2.16 12.17 -5.62
C VAL A 276 -1.52 10.80 -5.75
N VAL A 277 -1.05 10.21 -4.65
CA VAL A 277 -0.68 8.79 -4.60
C VAL A 277 -1.67 8.02 -3.75
N ASN A 278 -2.04 6.83 -4.23
CA ASN A 278 -2.74 5.83 -3.46
C ASN A 278 -1.74 4.77 -2.99
N MET A 279 -1.72 4.50 -1.68
CA MET A 279 -0.89 3.44 -1.07
C MET A 279 -1.78 2.49 -0.27
N SER A 280 -1.83 1.23 -0.70
CA SER A 280 -2.71 0.21 -0.13
C SER A 280 -1.94 -0.99 0.42
N PHE A 281 -0.87 -0.72 1.18
CA PHE A 281 0.07 -1.71 1.70
C PHE A 281 0.66 -1.28 3.06
N PHE A 282 1.39 -2.20 3.70
CA PHE A 282 2.36 -1.89 4.75
C PHE A 282 3.78 -2.27 4.29
N THR A 283 4.81 -1.73 4.94
CA THR A 283 6.21 -1.94 4.53
C THR A 283 6.76 -3.24 5.11
N ASP A 284 6.93 -4.25 4.25
CA ASP A 284 7.47 -5.55 4.60
C ASP A 284 8.93 -5.51 5.07
N PRO A 285 9.35 -6.48 5.90
CA PRO A 285 8.59 -7.67 6.33
C PRO A 285 7.76 -7.47 7.61
N TRP A 286 7.54 -6.22 8.04
CA TRP A 286 6.98 -5.91 9.35
C TRP A 286 5.61 -5.25 9.23
N LEU A 287 4.58 -5.86 9.80
CA LEU A 287 3.28 -5.20 9.96
C LEU A 287 3.41 -3.91 10.81
N TYR A 288 4.20 -4.00 11.89
CA TYR A 288 4.61 -2.88 12.73
C TYR A 288 6.13 -2.82 12.81
N ASN A 289 6.70 -1.68 12.39
CA ASN A 289 8.12 -1.37 12.51
C ASN A 289 8.37 -0.69 13.85
N CYS A 290 9.16 -1.32 14.71
CA CYS A 290 9.45 -0.90 16.06
C CYS A 290 10.89 -0.42 16.21
N THR A 291 11.09 0.68 16.93
CA THR A 291 12.42 1.26 17.15
C THR A 291 13.33 0.37 18.02
N ALA A 292 12.75 -0.36 18.98
CA ALA A 292 13.48 -1.20 19.95
C ALA A 292 12.62 -2.32 20.58
N ASN A 293 11.90 -3.12 19.78
CA ASN A 293 11.11 -4.23 20.33
C ASN A 293 12.03 -5.31 20.96
N PRO A 294 11.82 -5.69 22.23
CA PRO A 294 12.69 -6.65 22.92
C PRO A 294 12.63 -8.09 22.36
N ALA A 295 11.59 -8.43 21.59
CA ALA A 295 11.51 -9.73 20.90
C ALA A 295 12.42 -9.80 19.67
N ASP A 296 12.78 -8.63 19.10
CA ASP A 296 13.59 -8.53 17.89
C ASP A 296 15.09 -8.50 18.23
N THR A 297 15.90 -9.14 17.39
CA THR A 297 17.37 -9.08 17.50
C THR A 297 17.90 -7.66 17.28
N PRO A 298 19.10 -7.30 17.77
CA PRO A 298 19.68 -5.98 17.53
C PRO A 298 19.77 -5.59 16.05
N ALA A 299 19.99 -6.57 15.16
CA ALA A 299 20.02 -6.36 13.71
C ALA A 299 18.62 -6.03 13.15
N GLN A 300 17.58 -6.75 13.59
CA GLN A 300 16.19 -6.48 13.20
C GLN A 300 15.69 -5.12 13.74
N GLN A 301 16.09 -4.73 14.94
CA GLN A 301 15.77 -3.40 15.46
C GLN A 301 16.45 -2.29 14.64
N ALA A 302 17.69 -2.50 14.19
CA ALA A 302 18.39 -1.56 13.31
C ALA A 302 17.74 -1.48 11.91
N GLU A 303 17.31 -2.61 11.36
CA GLU A 303 16.54 -2.69 10.12
C GLU A 303 15.24 -1.89 10.23
N GLN A 304 14.44 -2.11 11.28
CA GLN A 304 13.17 -1.40 11.49
C GLN A 304 13.37 0.11 11.70
N ARG A 305 14.39 0.56 12.45
CA ARG A 305 14.72 1.99 12.54
C ARG A 305 15.08 2.58 11.17
N THR A 306 15.78 1.82 10.33
CA THR A 306 16.12 2.24 8.96
C THR A 306 14.87 2.38 8.10
N ILE A 307 13.93 1.44 8.21
CA ILE A 307 12.63 1.48 7.53
C ILE A 307 11.84 2.73 7.95
N ILE A 308 11.70 2.95 9.27
CA ILE A 308 10.99 4.11 9.82
C ILE A 308 11.55 5.42 9.27
N GLU A 309 12.87 5.59 9.35
CA GLU A 309 13.52 6.83 8.94
C GLU A 309 13.45 7.05 7.42
N ALA A 310 13.73 6.02 6.62
CA ALA A 310 13.71 6.15 5.16
C ALA A 310 12.30 6.41 4.61
N THR A 311 11.28 5.71 5.12
CA THR A 311 9.88 5.95 4.74
C THR A 311 9.43 7.34 5.17
N THR A 312 9.76 7.77 6.39
CA THR A 312 9.45 9.13 6.89
C THR A 312 10.06 10.21 5.98
N ARG A 313 11.31 10.05 5.55
CA ARG A 313 11.96 10.99 4.62
C ARG A 313 11.29 11.02 3.25
N ALA A 314 10.88 9.86 2.73
CA ALA A 314 10.20 9.75 1.45
C ALA A 314 8.85 10.46 1.47
N LEU A 315 8.02 10.21 2.49
CA LEU A 315 6.71 10.85 2.67
C LEU A 315 6.84 12.37 2.77
N ASN A 316 7.80 12.85 3.58
CA ASN A 316 8.10 14.28 3.70
C ASN A 316 8.60 14.89 2.38
N TYR A 317 9.39 14.15 1.60
CA TYR A 317 9.89 14.61 0.30
C TYR A 317 8.75 14.75 -0.71
N ALA A 318 7.89 13.74 -0.83
CA ALA A 318 6.74 13.73 -1.73
C ALA A 318 5.75 14.86 -1.37
N HIS A 319 5.42 15.02 -0.08
CA HIS A 319 4.54 16.10 0.38
C HIS A 319 5.07 17.49 0.03
N ARG A 320 6.37 17.76 0.28
CA ARG A 320 7.01 19.03 -0.12
C ARG A 320 7.01 19.28 -1.63
N LYS A 321 6.92 18.22 -2.44
CA LYS A 321 6.78 18.29 -3.89
C LYS A 321 5.34 18.45 -4.36
N GLY A 322 4.38 18.53 -3.44
CA GLY A 322 2.97 18.76 -3.74
C GLY A 322 2.14 17.48 -3.85
N VAL A 323 2.68 16.32 -3.48
CA VAL A 323 1.96 15.04 -3.58
C VAL A 323 1.00 14.88 -2.40
N THR A 324 -0.28 14.66 -2.68
CA THR A 324 -1.29 14.24 -1.69
C THR A 324 -1.18 12.73 -1.46
N GLN A 325 -1.12 12.27 -0.21
CA GLN A 325 -0.79 10.88 0.11
C GLN A 325 -1.96 10.19 0.81
N VAL A 326 -2.72 9.38 0.06
CA VAL A 326 -3.89 8.66 0.57
C VAL A 326 -3.48 7.21 0.85
N VAL A 327 -3.75 6.75 2.07
CA VAL A 327 -3.26 5.45 2.57
C VAL A 327 -4.38 4.64 3.20
N SER A 328 -4.45 3.34 2.89
CA SER A 328 -5.37 2.41 3.54
C SER A 328 -5.03 2.24 5.03
N LEU A 329 -6.05 2.21 5.90
CA LEU A 329 -5.83 2.10 7.36
C LEU A 329 -5.38 0.70 7.83
N GLY A 330 -5.58 -0.34 7.01
CA GLY A 330 -5.20 -1.72 7.29
C GLY A 330 -6.38 -2.65 7.63
N ASN A 331 -6.12 -3.96 7.60
CA ASN A 331 -7.14 -5.03 7.55
C ASN A 331 -7.04 -6.02 8.73
N GLN A 332 -6.51 -5.58 9.87
CA GLN A 332 -6.22 -6.44 11.03
C GLN A 332 -7.27 -6.33 12.15
N HIS A 333 -8.38 -5.62 11.94
CA HIS A 333 -9.33 -5.30 13.00
C HIS A 333 -8.63 -4.67 14.23
N SER A 334 -7.64 -3.81 14.02
CA SER A 334 -6.86 -3.23 15.13
C SER A 334 -7.28 -1.79 15.40
N ASP A 335 -7.41 -1.45 16.68
CA ASP A 335 -7.36 -0.05 17.13
C ASP A 335 -5.90 0.39 17.03
N LEU A 336 -5.59 1.33 16.14
CA LEU A 336 -4.22 1.81 15.96
C LEU A 336 -3.71 2.56 17.20
N ALA A 337 -4.59 3.09 18.05
CA ALA A 337 -4.18 3.68 19.34
C ALA A 337 -3.84 2.62 20.40
N ALA A 338 -4.26 1.36 20.18
CA ALA A 338 -4.05 0.23 21.09
C ALA A 338 -3.81 -1.06 20.28
N PRO A 339 -2.69 -1.14 19.52
CA PRO A 339 -2.44 -2.23 18.60
C PRO A 339 -2.34 -3.58 19.33
N GLN A 340 -2.86 -4.63 18.70
CA GLN A 340 -2.80 -5.98 19.23
C GLN A 340 -1.38 -6.57 19.08
N PRO A 341 -1.04 -7.62 19.86
CA PRO A 341 0.20 -8.36 19.65
C PRO A 341 0.31 -8.88 18.21
N ASP A 342 1.52 -8.81 17.65
CA ASP A 342 1.84 -9.23 16.29
C ASP A 342 2.61 -10.55 16.33
N ALA A 343 2.04 -11.61 15.75
CA ALA A 343 2.73 -12.89 15.57
C ALA A 343 3.03 -13.20 14.09
N SER A 344 2.74 -12.26 13.20
CA SER A 344 2.89 -12.39 11.75
C SER A 344 4.21 -11.85 11.22
N SER A 345 4.92 -11.03 12.02
CA SER A 345 6.18 -10.43 11.61
C SER A 345 7.42 -11.12 12.24
N PRO A 346 8.58 -11.06 11.56
CA PRO A 346 8.72 -10.68 10.16
C PRO A 346 8.10 -11.74 9.24
N GLY A 347 7.27 -11.29 8.29
CA GLY A 347 6.58 -12.15 7.31
C GLY A 347 7.51 -12.69 6.23
N TYR A 348 8.75 -12.18 6.15
CA TYR A 348 9.77 -12.61 5.22
C TYR A 348 11.18 -12.64 5.84
N PRO A 349 12.00 -13.68 5.56
CA PRO A 349 11.68 -14.84 4.74
C PRO A 349 10.70 -15.77 5.48
N SER A 350 10.15 -16.76 4.78
CA SER A 350 9.27 -17.76 5.36
C SER A 350 9.84 -18.36 6.65
N ASN A 351 8.98 -18.76 7.59
CA ASN A 351 9.37 -19.33 8.88
C ASN A 351 10.20 -18.39 9.79
N SER A 352 10.11 -17.06 9.61
CA SER A 352 10.79 -16.08 10.48
C SER A 352 9.88 -15.44 11.53
N THR A 353 8.58 -15.70 11.46
CA THR A 353 7.55 -15.09 12.31
C THR A 353 7.72 -15.49 13.77
N HIS A 354 7.52 -14.55 14.69
CA HIS A 354 7.51 -14.82 16.12
C HIS A 354 6.59 -13.83 16.86
N PRO A 355 6.11 -14.15 18.08
CA PRO A 355 5.25 -13.26 18.83
C PRO A 355 5.97 -11.98 19.29
N ARG A 356 5.34 -10.83 19.07
CA ARG A 356 5.83 -9.50 19.41
C ARG A 356 4.73 -8.73 20.14
N GLN A 357 5.08 -8.09 21.25
CA GLN A 357 4.21 -7.09 21.88
C GLN A 357 4.40 -5.78 21.15
N ILE A 358 3.32 -5.12 20.74
CA ILE A 358 3.38 -3.86 20.00
C ILE A 358 3.09 -2.71 20.96
N ASP A 359 4.04 -1.78 21.03
CA ASP A 359 3.92 -0.55 21.81
C ASP A 359 3.69 0.61 20.85
N ASN A 360 2.50 1.22 20.92
CA ASN A 360 2.11 2.32 20.04
C ASN A 360 3.07 3.52 20.11
N ALA A 361 3.75 3.72 21.25
CA ALA A 361 4.70 4.82 21.40
C ALA A 361 6.01 4.62 20.60
N SER A 362 6.32 3.39 20.20
CA SER A 362 7.62 3.03 19.62
C SER A 362 7.54 2.16 18.36
N CYS A 363 6.34 1.72 17.98
CA CYS A 363 6.03 0.89 16.82
C CYS A 363 5.03 1.58 15.91
N LEU A 364 5.29 1.56 14.60
CA LEU A 364 4.46 2.20 13.58
C LEU A 364 4.13 1.21 12.47
N SER A 365 2.88 1.20 12.02
CA SER A 365 2.49 0.63 10.73
C SER A 365 2.76 1.64 9.62
N LEU A 366 3.72 1.34 8.74
CA LEU A 366 4.16 2.27 7.70
C LEU A 366 3.68 1.80 6.33
N PRO A 367 3.19 2.71 5.46
CA PRO A 367 3.34 4.16 5.58
C PRO A 367 2.22 4.86 6.36
N ILE A 368 1.12 4.20 6.72
CA ILE A 368 -0.10 4.84 7.25
C ILE A 368 0.13 5.74 8.47
N GLU A 369 0.98 5.33 9.42
CA GLU A 369 1.30 6.12 10.63
C GLU A 369 2.49 7.07 10.43
N GLY A 370 2.93 7.24 9.18
CA GLY A 370 3.95 8.22 8.79
C GLY A 370 3.37 9.63 8.63
N PRO A 371 4.23 10.65 8.46
CA PRO A 371 3.77 12.02 8.32
C PRO A 371 2.99 12.24 7.01
N HIS A 372 2.03 13.17 7.05
CA HIS A 372 1.27 13.66 5.89
C HIS A 372 0.38 12.64 5.19
N THR A 373 0.10 11.50 5.82
CA THR A 373 -0.82 10.50 5.29
C THR A 373 -2.27 10.88 5.59
N ILE A 374 -3.15 10.55 4.65
CA ILE A 374 -4.60 10.62 4.81
C ILE A 374 -5.09 9.19 4.98
N GLY A 375 -5.44 8.83 6.21
CA GLY A 375 -5.84 7.46 6.56
C GLY A 375 -7.30 7.16 6.20
N VAL A 376 -7.53 6.04 5.51
CA VAL A 376 -8.86 5.65 5.01
C VAL A 376 -9.32 4.32 5.59
N SER A 377 -10.35 4.36 6.44
CA SER A 377 -11.04 3.16 6.93
C SER A 377 -12.10 2.65 5.94
N SER A 378 -12.59 1.43 6.16
CA SER A 378 -13.53 0.75 5.26
C SER A 378 -14.90 0.52 5.91
N PHE A 379 -15.95 0.80 5.14
CA PHE A 379 -17.32 0.40 5.46
C PHE A 379 -17.99 -0.40 4.32
N GLY A 380 -19.04 -1.13 4.68
CA GLY A 380 -19.89 -1.90 3.78
C GLY A 380 -21.10 -1.15 3.23
N PRO A 381 -21.90 -1.76 2.34
CA PRO A 381 -23.10 -1.15 1.78
C PRO A 381 -24.13 -0.63 2.81
N SER A 382 -24.19 -1.21 4.01
CA SER A 382 -25.04 -0.71 5.12
C SER A 382 -24.48 0.52 5.83
N GLN A 383 -23.31 1.01 5.40
CA GLN A 383 -22.43 1.96 6.10
C GLN A 383 -21.87 1.45 7.43
N ALA A 384 -22.07 0.19 7.80
CA ALA A 384 -21.38 -0.40 8.94
C ALA A 384 -19.88 -0.49 8.67
N LYS A 385 -19.04 -0.19 9.68
CA LYS A 385 -17.61 -0.46 9.63
C LYS A 385 -17.40 -1.93 9.24
N ALA A 386 -16.57 -2.17 8.23
CA ALA A 386 -16.22 -3.53 7.86
C ALA A 386 -15.44 -4.19 9.00
N ASP A 387 -15.72 -5.47 9.26
CA ASP A 387 -15.14 -6.21 10.39
C ASP A 387 -13.61 -6.22 10.34
N TYR A 388 -12.99 -6.34 9.17
CA TYR A 388 -11.54 -6.34 9.02
C TYR A 388 -10.89 -4.97 9.19
N SER A 389 -11.62 -3.85 9.02
CA SER A 389 -11.01 -2.53 8.96
C SER A 389 -10.34 -2.19 10.29
N ASN A 390 -9.08 -1.76 10.26
CA ASN A 390 -8.48 -1.03 11.37
C ASN A 390 -9.29 0.25 11.65
N TYR A 391 -9.14 0.77 12.85
CA TYR A 391 -9.87 1.91 13.37
C TYR A 391 -9.02 2.63 14.44
N GLY A 392 -9.53 3.73 15.00
CA GLY A 392 -8.85 4.50 16.04
C GLY A 392 -8.69 5.97 15.64
N VAL A 393 -8.70 6.87 16.61
CA VAL A 393 -8.75 8.33 16.39
C VAL A 393 -7.41 8.96 16.02
N GLU A 394 -6.30 8.24 16.16
CA GLU A 394 -4.95 8.81 15.99
C GLU A 394 -4.55 8.96 14.51
N GLN A 395 -4.97 8.04 13.65
CA GLN A 395 -4.48 7.91 12.26
C GLN A 395 -5.58 7.97 11.20
N ILE A 396 -6.85 7.90 11.61
CA ILE A 396 -7.97 7.96 10.68
C ILE A 396 -8.25 9.42 10.26
N SER A 397 -8.37 9.66 8.96
CA SER A 397 -8.82 10.94 8.41
C SER A 397 -10.27 10.84 7.95
N VAL A 398 -10.56 9.87 7.09
CA VAL A 398 -11.87 9.66 6.47
C VAL A 398 -12.18 8.17 6.34
N SER A 399 -13.38 7.85 5.90
CA SER A 399 -13.79 6.50 5.54
C SER A 399 -14.34 6.45 4.12
N ALA A 400 -14.30 5.27 3.51
CA ALA A 400 -14.81 5.06 2.17
C ALA A 400 -15.34 3.64 1.96
N PRO A 401 -16.09 3.40 0.87
CA PRO A 401 -16.52 2.05 0.48
C PRO A 401 -15.34 1.13 0.22
N GLY A 402 -15.09 0.16 1.10
CA GLY A 402 -14.09 -0.87 0.87
C GLY A 402 -14.67 -2.28 0.75
N GLY A 403 -15.99 -2.40 0.85
CA GLY A 403 -16.69 -3.68 0.86
C GLY A 403 -16.94 -4.18 2.27
N TYR A 404 -17.90 -5.09 2.40
CA TYR A 404 -18.08 -5.88 3.61
C TYR A 404 -18.88 -7.14 3.28
N PHE A 405 -18.20 -8.22 2.92
CA PHE A 405 -18.82 -9.47 2.49
C PHE A 405 -19.87 -9.98 3.47
N ARG A 406 -19.58 -9.87 4.78
CA ARG A 406 -20.47 -10.31 5.87
C ARG A 406 -21.53 -9.28 6.27
N ASP A 407 -21.71 -8.21 5.50
CA ASP A 407 -22.76 -7.21 5.75
C ASP A 407 -24.17 -7.81 5.61
N TYR A 408 -25.17 -7.09 6.14
CA TYR A 408 -26.59 -7.44 6.08
C TYR A 408 -26.93 -8.82 6.67
N PHE A 409 -26.32 -9.16 7.81
CA PHE A 409 -26.64 -10.38 8.56
C PHE A 409 -28.16 -10.58 8.71
N GLY A 410 -28.62 -11.83 8.52
CA GLY A 410 -30.03 -12.19 8.62
C GLY A 410 -30.88 -11.86 7.38
N THR A 411 -30.29 -11.32 6.32
CA THR A 411 -30.96 -11.05 5.04
C THR A 411 -30.42 -11.95 3.91
N PRO A 412 -31.11 -12.03 2.75
CA PRO A 412 -30.57 -12.69 1.56
C PRO A 412 -29.27 -12.09 1.01
N TRP A 413 -28.86 -10.92 1.47
CA TRP A 413 -27.63 -10.23 1.06
C TRP A 413 -26.41 -10.60 1.91
N PHE A 414 -26.61 -11.34 3.01
CA PHE A 414 -25.50 -11.79 3.86
C PHE A 414 -24.56 -12.70 3.07
N ARG A 415 -23.25 -12.37 3.09
CA ARG A 415 -22.20 -13.16 2.42
C ARG A 415 -22.41 -13.27 0.92
N THR A 416 -22.64 -12.13 0.29
CA THR A 416 -22.76 -12.00 -1.17
C THR A 416 -21.62 -11.15 -1.73
N VAL A 417 -21.14 -11.50 -2.93
CA VAL A 417 -20.01 -10.80 -3.56
C VAL A 417 -20.35 -9.35 -3.90
N GLU A 418 -21.63 -9.03 -4.11
CA GLU A 418 -22.12 -7.69 -4.38
C GLU A 418 -21.95 -6.71 -3.21
N ASN A 419 -21.68 -7.21 -1.99
CA ASN A 419 -21.33 -6.35 -0.85
C ASN A 419 -19.87 -5.86 -0.91
N GLN A 420 -19.08 -6.34 -1.88
CA GLN A 420 -17.68 -5.96 -2.09
C GLN A 420 -17.58 -4.86 -3.17
N ILE A 421 -16.36 -4.55 -3.62
CA ILE A 421 -16.10 -3.56 -4.67
C ILE A 421 -15.71 -4.27 -5.97
N LEU A 422 -16.48 -4.05 -7.04
CA LEU A 422 -16.16 -4.50 -8.39
C LEU A 422 -15.24 -3.49 -9.06
N SER A 423 -14.15 -3.97 -9.66
CA SER A 423 -13.26 -3.14 -10.49
C SER A 423 -12.52 -4.01 -11.52
N THR A 424 -11.71 -3.35 -12.34
CA THR A 424 -10.88 -3.94 -13.41
C THR A 424 -9.95 -5.04 -12.89
N TYR A 425 -9.74 -6.07 -13.71
CA TYR A 425 -8.94 -7.24 -13.37
C TYR A 425 -8.11 -7.71 -14.57
N PRO A 426 -6.81 -8.00 -14.42
CA PRO A 426 -5.97 -8.41 -15.54
C PRO A 426 -6.32 -9.81 -16.05
N ARG A 427 -6.30 -9.98 -17.39
CA ARG A 427 -6.57 -11.28 -18.01
C ARG A 427 -5.49 -12.32 -17.66
N ASN A 428 -4.22 -11.94 -17.68
CA ASN A 428 -3.09 -12.82 -17.38
C ASN A 428 -3.23 -13.46 -15.99
N VAL A 429 -3.62 -12.67 -14.98
CA VAL A 429 -3.87 -13.17 -13.62
C VAL A 429 -5.01 -14.17 -13.61
N GLY A 430 -6.13 -13.85 -14.26
CA GLY A 430 -7.26 -14.78 -14.35
C GLY A 430 -6.91 -16.09 -15.07
N VAL A 431 -6.04 -16.06 -16.08
CA VAL A 431 -5.52 -17.27 -16.73
C VAL A 431 -4.60 -18.06 -15.81
N ALA A 432 -3.67 -17.39 -15.11
CA ALA A 432 -2.75 -18.01 -14.17
C ALA A 432 -3.46 -18.66 -12.97
N GLU A 433 -4.54 -18.03 -12.49
CA GLU A 433 -5.40 -18.56 -11.42
C GLU A 433 -6.40 -19.63 -11.90
N GLY A 434 -6.50 -19.88 -13.22
CA GLY A 434 -7.46 -20.83 -13.80
C GLY A 434 -8.92 -20.34 -13.83
N MET A 435 -9.13 -19.04 -13.58
CA MET A 435 -10.45 -18.39 -13.61
C MET A 435 -10.88 -18.02 -15.03
N ILE A 436 -9.93 -17.88 -15.94
CA ILE A 436 -10.12 -17.58 -17.36
C ILE A 436 -9.35 -18.63 -18.17
N ASP A 437 -9.94 -19.16 -19.23
CA ASP A 437 -9.24 -20.11 -20.12
C ASP A 437 -8.37 -19.40 -21.18
N ALA A 438 -7.63 -20.18 -21.96
CA ALA A 438 -6.75 -19.65 -23.02
C ALA A 438 -7.49 -18.86 -24.11
N ASP A 439 -8.78 -19.14 -24.31
CA ASP A 439 -9.65 -18.47 -25.28
C ASP A 439 -10.33 -17.21 -24.68
N GLY A 440 -10.13 -16.96 -23.38
CA GLY A 440 -10.72 -15.82 -22.68
C GLY A 440 -12.15 -16.05 -22.20
N ASN A 441 -12.61 -17.30 -22.07
CA ASN A 441 -13.88 -17.60 -21.43
C ASN A 441 -13.69 -17.73 -19.92
N ILE A 442 -14.71 -17.31 -19.16
CA ILE A 442 -14.72 -17.49 -17.71
C ILE A 442 -14.96 -18.97 -17.41
N THR A 443 -14.08 -19.59 -16.63
CA THR A 443 -14.21 -21.00 -16.23
C THR A 443 -15.27 -21.16 -15.15
N PRO A 444 -15.71 -22.39 -14.81
CA PRO A 444 -16.61 -22.60 -13.66
C PRO A 444 -16.05 -22.03 -12.34
N ASP A 445 -14.74 -22.11 -12.15
CA ASP A 445 -14.04 -21.53 -10.99
C ASP A 445 -14.06 -20.00 -11.05
N GLY A 446 -13.90 -19.41 -12.24
CA GLY A 446 -14.03 -17.96 -12.44
C GLY A 446 -15.45 -17.45 -12.18
N VAL A 447 -16.48 -18.17 -12.61
CA VAL A 447 -17.88 -17.84 -12.31
C VAL A 447 -18.11 -17.87 -10.80
N THR A 448 -17.60 -18.92 -10.14
CA THR A 448 -17.67 -19.10 -8.69
C THR A 448 -16.91 -17.99 -7.94
N ALA A 449 -15.76 -17.55 -8.46
CA ALA A 449 -14.99 -16.42 -7.93
C ALA A 449 -15.62 -15.04 -8.23
N GLY A 450 -16.74 -14.98 -8.96
CA GLY A 450 -17.44 -13.74 -9.28
C GLY A 450 -16.79 -12.92 -10.40
N ILE A 451 -15.93 -13.52 -11.23
CA ILE A 451 -15.32 -12.83 -12.37
C ILE A 451 -16.41 -12.39 -13.35
N LYS A 452 -16.27 -11.17 -13.86
CA LYS A 452 -17.11 -10.63 -14.94
C LYS A 452 -16.26 -10.42 -16.19
N LYS A 453 -16.92 -10.47 -17.34
CA LYS A 453 -16.35 -10.20 -18.66
C LYS A 453 -17.28 -9.23 -19.38
N ALA A 454 -16.71 -8.15 -19.89
CA ALA A 454 -17.39 -7.26 -20.82
C ALA A 454 -16.80 -7.46 -22.22
N THR A 455 -17.64 -7.39 -23.25
CA THR A 455 -17.21 -7.48 -24.65
C THR A 455 -17.89 -6.38 -25.45
N ALA A 456 -17.09 -5.49 -26.04
CA ALA A 456 -17.58 -4.39 -26.84
C ALA A 456 -17.94 -4.88 -28.25
N ALA A 457 -18.73 -4.08 -28.97
CA ALA A 457 -19.13 -4.39 -30.35
C ALA A 457 -17.93 -4.47 -31.33
N ASP A 458 -16.83 -3.79 -31.01
CA ASP A 458 -15.57 -3.83 -31.77
C ASP A 458 -14.65 -5.00 -31.40
N GLY A 459 -15.10 -5.89 -30.50
CA GLY A 459 -14.35 -7.07 -30.06
C GLY A 459 -13.39 -6.83 -28.90
N ARG A 460 -13.29 -5.61 -28.34
CA ARG A 460 -12.52 -5.39 -27.10
C ARG A 460 -13.12 -6.20 -25.95
N VAL A 461 -12.25 -6.76 -25.12
CA VAL A 461 -12.62 -7.58 -23.96
C VAL A 461 -11.94 -7.04 -22.71
N GLY A 462 -12.71 -6.90 -21.64
CA GLY A 462 -12.26 -6.49 -20.31
C GLY A 462 -12.79 -7.45 -19.26
N TYR A 463 -12.04 -7.61 -18.16
CA TYR A 463 -12.38 -8.51 -17.07
C TYR A 463 -12.44 -7.74 -15.75
N TYR A 464 -13.28 -8.20 -14.84
CA TYR A 464 -13.53 -7.50 -13.58
C TYR A 464 -13.67 -8.50 -12.44
N GLN A 465 -13.29 -8.09 -11.23
CA GLN A 465 -13.34 -8.92 -10.03
C GLN A 465 -13.88 -8.12 -8.84
N TRP A 466 -14.62 -8.80 -7.98
CA TRP A 466 -15.03 -8.29 -6.67
C TRP A 466 -13.91 -8.49 -5.66
N LEU A 467 -13.49 -7.42 -4.98
CA LEU A 467 -12.55 -7.45 -3.87
C LEU A 467 -13.07 -6.58 -2.72
N GLN A 468 -12.60 -6.88 -1.51
CA GLN A 468 -12.86 -6.06 -0.32
C GLN A 468 -11.57 -5.79 0.45
N GLY A 469 -11.54 -4.69 1.17
CA GLY A 469 -10.40 -4.27 1.99
C GLY A 469 -10.37 -2.75 2.17
N THR A 470 -9.59 -2.27 3.13
CA THR A 470 -9.21 -0.84 3.16
C THR A 470 -8.43 -0.43 1.90
N SER A 471 -7.81 -1.39 1.22
CA SER A 471 -7.23 -1.25 -0.12
C SER A 471 -8.24 -0.95 -1.23
N MET A 472 -9.53 -1.24 -1.04
CA MET A 472 -10.62 -0.82 -1.95
C MET A 472 -11.31 0.46 -1.47
N ALA A 473 -11.16 0.84 -0.19
CA ALA A 473 -11.65 2.11 0.35
C ALA A 473 -10.75 3.29 -0.06
N SER A 474 -9.44 3.17 0.16
CA SER A 474 -8.44 4.17 -0.21
C SER A 474 -8.52 4.69 -1.66
N PRO A 475 -8.72 3.86 -2.70
CA PRO A 475 -8.85 4.37 -4.08
C PRO A 475 -10.09 5.23 -4.32
N HIS A 476 -11.19 5.02 -3.58
CA HIS A 476 -12.33 5.93 -3.66
C HIS A 476 -11.95 7.33 -3.14
N ALA A 477 -11.26 7.40 -2.00
CA ALA A 477 -10.76 8.66 -1.44
C ALA A 477 -9.70 9.32 -2.35
N SER A 478 -8.80 8.53 -2.94
CA SER A 478 -7.81 9.00 -3.92
C SER A 478 -8.48 9.60 -5.16
N GLY A 479 -9.56 8.98 -5.65
CA GLY A 479 -10.36 9.54 -6.73
C GLY A 479 -11.01 10.88 -6.35
N VAL A 480 -11.58 10.99 -5.15
CA VAL A 480 -12.14 12.27 -4.66
C VAL A 480 -11.04 13.34 -4.51
N ALA A 481 -9.87 12.98 -3.98
CA ALA A 481 -8.72 13.87 -3.91
C ALA A 481 -8.30 14.36 -5.31
N ALA A 482 -8.27 13.47 -6.31
CA ALA A 482 -7.96 13.85 -7.68
C ALA A 482 -9.02 14.79 -8.30
N LEU A 483 -10.31 14.61 -7.96
CA LEU A 483 -11.37 15.54 -8.36
C LEU A 483 -11.22 16.92 -7.68
N ILE A 484 -10.78 16.97 -6.43
CA ILE A 484 -10.45 18.22 -5.72
C ILE A 484 -9.33 18.96 -6.45
N VAL A 485 -8.23 18.26 -6.79
CA VAL A 485 -7.13 18.86 -7.56
C VAL A 485 -7.61 19.30 -8.94
N SER A 486 -8.43 18.49 -9.63
CA SER A 486 -9.00 18.84 -10.94
C SER A 486 -9.86 20.11 -10.86
N GLN A 487 -10.59 20.30 -9.76
CA GLN A 487 -11.52 21.40 -9.58
C GLN A 487 -10.85 22.70 -9.13
N TYR A 488 -9.85 22.61 -8.25
CA TYR A 488 -9.28 23.78 -7.55
C TYR A 488 -7.77 23.97 -7.79
N GLY A 489 -7.14 23.02 -8.47
CA GLY A 489 -5.75 23.11 -8.89
C GLY A 489 -5.49 24.29 -9.81
N LYS A 490 -4.26 24.78 -9.78
CA LYS A 490 -3.82 25.98 -10.53
C LYS A 490 -2.51 25.69 -11.24
N GLY A 491 -2.19 26.53 -12.22
CA GLY A 491 -0.98 26.40 -13.05
C GLY A 491 -1.31 25.79 -14.41
N SER A 492 -0.69 26.30 -15.47
CA SER A 492 -0.86 25.72 -16.82
C SER A 492 0.23 24.70 -17.14
N ARG A 493 1.47 24.95 -16.71
CA ARG A 493 2.63 24.06 -16.87
C ARG A 493 2.88 23.19 -15.64
N ASP A 494 2.72 23.76 -14.45
CA ASP A 494 2.81 23.06 -13.17
C ASP A 494 1.43 23.01 -12.52
N PHE A 495 0.47 22.38 -13.22
CA PHE A 495 -0.88 22.22 -12.68
C PHE A 495 -0.81 21.36 -11.41
N GLY A 496 -1.40 21.83 -10.31
CA GLY A 496 -1.47 21.07 -9.07
C GLY A 496 -2.12 21.85 -7.93
N MET A 497 -2.12 21.26 -6.75
CA MET A 497 -2.70 21.84 -5.54
C MET A 497 -1.85 21.48 -4.31
N ASN A 498 -1.80 22.37 -3.32
CA ASN A 498 -1.12 22.06 -2.06
C ASN A 498 -1.83 20.85 -1.38
N PRO A 499 -1.10 19.79 -0.99
CA PRO A 499 -1.68 18.57 -0.43
C PRO A 499 -2.44 18.80 0.88
N ASP A 500 -2.02 19.73 1.73
CA ASP A 500 -2.75 20.08 2.97
C ASP A 500 -4.10 20.73 2.63
N ALA A 501 -4.17 21.49 1.53
CA ALA A 501 -5.43 22.05 1.06
C ALA A 501 -6.34 20.96 0.49
N VAL A 502 -5.78 19.94 -0.19
CA VAL A 502 -6.56 18.79 -0.68
C VAL A 502 -7.15 18.03 0.51
N GLN A 503 -6.34 17.74 1.53
CA GLN A 503 -6.77 17.09 2.77
C GLN A 503 -7.91 17.86 3.45
N ARG A 504 -7.75 19.17 3.68
CA ARG A 504 -8.80 20.00 4.30
C ARG A 504 -10.12 19.97 3.53
N VAL A 505 -10.07 19.98 2.20
CA VAL A 505 -11.29 19.86 1.38
C VAL A 505 -11.89 18.47 1.51
N LEU A 506 -11.07 17.42 1.44
CA LEU A 506 -11.52 16.04 1.55
C LEU A 506 -12.21 15.76 2.89
N GLU A 507 -11.57 16.14 4.00
CA GLU A 507 -12.09 15.99 5.36
C GLU A 507 -13.28 16.90 5.61
N GLY A 508 -13.18 18.18 5.24
CA GLY A 508 -14.24 19.16 5.49
C GLY A 508 -15.53 18.89 4.70
N THR A 509 -15.45 18.20 3.56
CA THR A 509 -16.62 17.85 2.74
C THR A 509 -17.11 16.42 2.93
N ALA A 510 -16.44 15.63 3.77
CA ALA A 510 -16.89 14.29 4.13
C ALA A 510 -18.30 14.35 4.75
N SER A 511 -19.09 13.30 4.49
CA SER A 511 -20.41 13.14 5.09
C SER A 511 -20.26 12.47 6.45
N ASP A 512 -20.52 13.21 7.52
CA ASP A 512 -20.55 12.71 8.90
C ASP A 512 -21.25 11.35 9.02
N ILE A 513 -20.60 10.42 9.73
CA ILE A 513 -21.19 9.14 10.15
C ILE A 513 -20.99 9.02 11.64
N ALA A 514 -22.09 9.02 12.40
CA ALA A 514 -22.03 8.85 13.85
C ALA A 514 -21.58 7.43 14.24
N CYS A 515 -20.97 7.32 15.42
CA CYS A 515 -20.75 6.01 16.04
C CYS A 515 -22.06 5.21 16.12
N PRO A 516 -21.99 3.87 15.98
CA PRO A 516 -23.15 3.01 16.14
C PRO A 516 -23.74 3.12 17.55
N VAL A 517 -25.00 2.72 17.69
CA VAL A 517 -25.67 2.55 18.98
C VAL A 517 -26.06 1.08 19.13
N PRO A 518 -25.47 0.32 20.08
CA PRO A 518 -24.42 0.73 21.03
C PRO A 518 -23.07 1.04 20.36
N ARG A 519 -22.22 1.83 21.03
CA ARG A 519 -20.89 2.23 20.52
C ARG A 519 -19.90 1.07 20.40
N THR A 520 -20.06 0.06 21.23
CA THR A 520 -19.31 -1.19 21.16
C THR A 520 -20.08 -2.16 20.27
N VAL A 521 -19.43 -2.61 19.20
CA VAL A 521 -19.97 -3.58 18.26
C VAL A 521 -19.14 -4.86 18.32
N ASP A 522 -19.82 -6.00 18.25
CA ASP A 522 -19.21 -7.31 18.01
C ASP A 522 -19.67 -7.84 16.65
N TYR A 523 -18.98 -8.85 16.14
CA TYR A 523 -19.29 -9.50 14.86
C TYR A 523 -19.57 -10.99 15.06
N LEU A 524 -20.10 -11.36 16.25
CA LEU A 524 -20.31 -12.75 16.63
C LEU A 524 -21.37 -13.41 15.72
N LYS A 525 -22.40 -12.66 15.36
CA LYS A 525 -23.48 -13.14 14.48
C LYS A 525 -22.99 -13.36 13.06
N GLU A 526 -22.06 -12.52 12.62
CA GLU A 526 -21.41 -12.55 11.32
C GLU A 526 -20.38 -13.67 11.23
N GLY A 527 -20.10 -14.38 12.32
CA GLY A 527 -19.22 -15.54 12.38
C GLY A 527 -17.76 -15.21 12.68
N ARG A 528 -17.50 -14.08 13.35
CA ARG A 528 -16.23 -13.78 14.01
C ARG A 528 -16.28 -14.18 15.48
N ASP A 529 -15.13 -14.26 16.12
CA ASP A 529 -15.04 -14.44 17.57
C ASP A 529 -14.97 -13.09 18.30
N ALA A 530 -14.92 -13.13 19.64
CA ALA A 530 -14.97 -11.94 20.48
C ALA A 530 -13.76 -10.99 20.32
N SER A 531 -12.65 -11.45 19.71
CA SER A 531 -11.51 -10.58 19.38
C SER A 531 -11.85 -9.54 18.32
N PHE A 532 -12.97 -9.70 17.61
CA PHE A 532 -13.49 -8.71 16.68
C PHE A 532 -14.38 -7.64 17.36
N THR A 533 -14.39 -7.55 18.69
CA THR A 533 -15.16 -6.50 19.37
C THR A 533 -14.44 -5.15 19.27
N ALA A 534 -15.11 -4.13 18.73
CA ALA A 534 -14.55 -2.79 18.57
C ALA A 534 -15.45 -1.73 19.23
N THR A 535 -14.84 -0.68 19.79
CA THR A 535 -15.58 0.45 20.38
C THR A 535 -15.30 1.72 19.61
N CYS A 536 -16.36 2.37 19.13
CA CYS A 536 -16.27 3.67 18.48
C CYS A 536 -16.19 4.79 19.52
N THR A 537 -15.13 5.60 19.44
CA THR A 537 -14.90 6.78 20.28
C THR A 537 -14.97 8.05 19.45
N GLY A 538 -15.46 9.16 20.03
CA GLY A 538 -15.70 10.42 19.32
C GLY A 538 -17.19 10.73 19.11
N ASP A 539 -17.46 11.66 18.20
CA ASP A 539 -18.79 12.16 17.85
C ASP A 539 -19.09 12.01 16.34
N ALA A 540 -20.17 12.63 15.86
CA ALA A 540 -20.57 12.51 14.46
C ALA A 540 -19.63 13.24 13.49
N SER A 541 -18.98 14.30 13.94
CA SER A 541 -18.07 15.11 13.12
C SER A 541 -16.66 14.53 13.05
N PHE A 542 -16.28 13.73 14.06
CA PHE A 542 -15.06 12.94 14.05
C PHE A 542 -15.13 11.76 15.02
N ASN A 543 -14.85 10.54 14.55
CA ASN A 543 -14.75 9.36 15.41
C ASN A 543 -13.79 8.29 14.89
N GLY A 544 -13.45 7.35 15.78
CA GLY A 544 -12.47 6.30 15.50
C GLY A 544 -12.88 5.29 14.43
N PHE A 545 -14.16 5.19 14.03
CA PHE A 545 -14.58 4.26 12.98
C PHE A 545 -14.57 4.90 11.59
N TYR A 546 -14.98 6.17 11.50
CA TYR A 546 -15.26 6.84 10.22
C TYR A 546 -14.41 8.09 9.97
N GLY A 547 -13.56 8.51 10.92
CA GLY A 547 -12.83 9.76 10.86
C GLY A 547 -13.80 10.93 10.76
N HIS A 548 -13.52 11.86 9.85
CA HIS A 548 -14.41 12.97 9.49
C HIS A 548 -15.68 12.53 8.72
N GLY A 549 -15.84 11.24 8.42
CA GLY A 549 -17.02 10.69 7.75
C GLY A 549 -16.68 10.00 6.42
N ALA A 550 -17.72 9.71 5.64
CA ALA A 550 -17.56 9.11 4.31
C ALA A 550 -17.16 10.17 3.29
N VAL A 551 -16.16 9.88 2.45
CA VAL A 551 -15.78 10.79 1.35
C VAL A 551 -16.96 11.04 0.40
N ASP A 552 -17.20 12.29 0.01
CA ASP A 552 -18.30 12.73 -0.86
C ASP A 552 -17.76 13.56 -2.03
N ALA A 553 -17.68 12.93 -3.21
CA ALA A 553 -17.16 13.52 -4.44
C ALA A 553 -17.94 14.76 -4.87
N TRP A 554 -19.28 14.73 -4.75
CA TRP A 554 -20.13 15.85 -5.14
C TRP A 554 -19.91 17.05 -4.22
N SER A 555 -19.90 16.82 -2.92
CA SER A 555 -19.64 17.87 -1.93
C SER A 555 -18.24 18.45 -2.09
N ALA A 556 -17.24 17.60 -2.33
CA ALA A 556 -15.86 18.02 -2.59
C ALA A 556 -15.78 19.01 -3.76
N VAL A 557 -16.41 18.72 -4.91
CA VAL A 557 -16.28 19.60 -6.10
C VAL A 557 -17.23 20.79 -6.11
N THR A 558 -18.34 20.74 -5.36
CA THR A 558 -19.34 21.84 -5.34
C THR A 558 -19.22 22.78 -4.16
N ARG A 559 -18.71 22.29 -3.03
CA ARG A 559 -18.61 23.04 -1.77
C ARG A 559 -17.18 23.15 -1.25
N GLY A 560 -16.22 22.43 -1.84
CA GLY A 560 -14.82 22.39 -1.38
C GLY A 560 -14.14 23.75 -1.30
N SER A 561 -14.58 24.75 -2.08
CA SER A 561 -14.03 26.10 -2.03
C SER A 561 -14.04 26.75 -0.64
N GLN A 562 -14.96 26.34 0.25
CA GLN A 562 -15.04 26.87 1.61
C GLN A 562 -13.89 26.42 2.53
N TYR A 563 -13.18 25.34 2.17
CA TYR A 563 -12.06 24.77 2.94
C TYR A 563 -10.68 25.13 2.36
N LEU A 564 -10.64 25.96 1.31
CA LEU A 564 -9.38 26.36 0.67
C LEU A 564 -8.56 27.37 1.48
N ARG A 565 -9.21 28.11 2.38
CA ARG A 565 -8.54 29.07 3.28
C ARG A 565 -8.33 28.37 4.62
N GLY A 566 -7.10 27.92 4.86
CA GLY A 566 -6.63 27.44 6.16
C GLY A 566 -6.15 28.60 7.02
#